data_AF-A0A918Q1R0-F1
#
_entry.id   AF-A0A918Q1R0-F1
#
_cell.length_a   1.000
_cell.length_b   1.000
_cell.length_c   1.000
_cell.angle_alpha   90.00
_cell.angle_beta   90.00
_cell.angle_gamma   90.00
#
_symmetry.space_group_name_H-M   'P 1'
#
loop_
_entity.id
_entity.type
_entity.pdbx_description
1 polymer ?
#
loop_
_entity_poly.entity_id
_entity_poly.type
_entity_poly.pdbx_seq_one_letter_code
_entity_poly.pdbx_strand_id
1 'polypeptide(L)'
;MKLYTKGGDGGDTSLLGGSRVSKSDFQIEAYGTVDELNALIGLLTDHLVAEQEGPIAQLKEVQDRLFTIGANLAMDRSGKRVSKPDLTEEDILQLEQSIDNMDAGLAPLQKFILPGGHPTVSYTHLARTVCRRAERRVVSMHEIAEVDPLIIKYLNRLSDYLFVLGRHIAKELGVKEITWESRA
;
A
#
# COMPACT_ATOMS: atom_id res chain seq x y z
N MET A 1 -16.03 24.43 -8.21
CA MET A 1 -16.47 23.11 -8.74
C MET A 1 -17.25 22.41 -7.63
N LYS A 2 -18.45 21.87 -7.89
CA LYS A 2 -19.18 21.09 -6.87
C LYS A 2 -18.59 19.68 -6.79
N LEU A 3 -18.27 19.22 -5.58
CA LEU A 3 -17.67 17.90 -5.37
C LEU A 3 -18.67 16.76 -5.60
N TYR A 4 -19.94 16.94 -5.21
CA TYR A 4 -21.00 15.96 -5.42
C TYR A 4 -21.76 16.22 -6.72
N THR A 5 -21.92 15.20 -7.56
CA THR A 5 -22.65 15.26 -8.84
C THR A 5 -23.95 14.47 -8.86
N LYS A 6 -24.16 13.59 -7.88
CA LYS A 6 -25.26 12.59 -7.83
C LYS A 6 -25.27 11.55 -8.97
N GLY A 7 -24.29 11.59 -9.86
CA GLY A 7 -24.21 10.68 -11.00
C GLY A 7 -24.03 9.20 -10.63
N GLY A 8 -23.58 8.93 -9.39
CA GLY A 8 -23.38 7.58 -8.87
C GLY A 8 -24.45 7.09 -7.87
N ASP A 9 -25.56 7.82 -7.70
CA ASP A 9 -26.62 7.45 -6.75
C ASP A 9 -27.33 6.14 -7.16
N GLY A 10 -27.31 5.81 -8.46
CA GLY A 10 -27.81 4.54 -8.99
C GLY A 10 -26.86 3.34 -8.82
N GLY A 11 -25.71 3.51 -8.16
CA GLY A 11 -24.75 2.42 -7.90
C GLY A 11 -23.61 2.29 -8.92
N ASP A 12 -23.55 3.13 -9.93
CA ASP A 12 -22.48 3.15 -10.93
C ASP A 12 -21.48 4.29 -10.69
N THR A 13 -20.33 4.23 -11.37
CA THR A 13 -19.31 5.28 -11.39
C THR A 13 -18.60 5.31 -12.74
N SER A 14 -17.79 6.34 -13.00
CA SER A 14 -16.98 6.46 -14.21
C SER A 14 -15.52 6.11 -13.94
N LEU A 15 -14.95 5.28 -14.81
CA LEU A 15 -13.52 5.01 -14.90
C LEU A 15 -12.77 6.19 -15.58
N LEU A 16 -11.45 6.19 -15.45
CA LEU A 16 -10.59 7.16 -16.12
C LEU A 16 -10.60 6.87 -17.64
N GLY A 17 -11.29 7.72 -18.40
CA GLY A 17 -11.58 7.53 -19.83
C GLY A 17 -13.07 7.72 -20.18
N GLY A 18 -13.93 7.64 -19.16
CA GLY A 18 -15.35 8.01 -19.20
C GLY A 18 -16.31 6.82 -19.21
N SER A 19 -15.81 5.60 -19.35
CA SER A 19 -16.64 4.39 -19.28
C SER A 19 -17.34 4.27 -17.92
N ARG A 20 -18.61 3.87 -17.94
CA ARG A 20 -19.44 3.66 -16.74
C ARG A 20 -19.41 2.20 -16.33
N VAL A 21 -19.17 1.93 -15.05
CA VAL A 21 -19.18 0.59 -14.45
C VAL A 21 -19.94 0.61 -13.13
N SER A 22 -20.40 -0.56 -12.68
CA SER A 22 -20.95 -0.70 -11.33
C SER A 22 -19.87 -0.39 -10.28
N LYS A 23 -20.23 0.21 -9.15
CA LYS A 23 -19.31 0.43 -8.02
C LYS A 23 -18.80 -0.87 -7.40
N SER A 24 -19.43 -2.00 -7.67
CA SER A 24 -18.97 -3.33 -7.25
C SER A 24 -18.08 -4.02 -8.31
N ASP A 25 -17.73 -3.34 -9.40
CA ASP A 25 -16.83 -3.88 -10.41
C ASP A 25 -15.43 -4.13 -9.81
N PHE A 26 -14.77 -5.20 -10.26
CA PHE A 26 -13.46 -5.61 -9.73
C PHE A 26 -12.39 -4.53 -9.89
N GLN A 27 -12.49 -3.68 -10.92
CA GLN A 27 -11.55 -2.60 -11.14
C GLN A 27 -11.71 -1.52 -10.06
N ILE A 28 -12.96 -1.21 -9.68
CA ILE A 28 -13.29 -0.29 -8.58
C ILE A 28 -12.79 -0.84 -7.25
N GLU A 29 -13.03 -2.13 -6.98
CA GLU A 29 -12.55 -2.80 -5.76
C GLU A 29 -11.02 -2.75 -5.68
N ALA A 30 -10.30 -2.98 -6.79
CA ALA A 30 -8.85 -2.98 -6.82
C ALA A 30 -8.26 -1.61 -6.47
N TYR A 31 -8.56 -0.55 -7.22
CA TYR A 31 -7.99 0.76 -6.92
C TYR A 31 -8.61 1.40 -5.66
N GLY A 32 -9.84 1.04 -5.29
CA GLY A 32 -10.46 1.47 -4.03
C GLY A 32 -9.75 0.87 -2.81
N THR A 33 -9.28 -0.37 -2.89
CA THR A 33 -8.47 -0.97 -1.82
C THR A 33 -7.06 -0.36 -1.76
N VAL A 34 -6.51 0.07 -2.91
CA VAL A 34 -5.25 0.84 -2.95
C VAL A 34 -5.43 2.22 -2.30
N ASP A 35 -6.57 2.88 -2.50
CA ASP A 35 -6.90 4.15 -1.83
C ASP A 35 -7.07 3.97 -0.31
N GLU A 36 -7.72 2.88 0.13
CA GLU A 36 -7.80 2.53 1.55
C GLU A 36 -6.41 2.32 2.17
N LEU A 37 -5.50 1.64 1.46
CA LEU A 37 -4.10 1.54 1.88
C LEU A 37 -3.45 2.92 1.97
N ASN A 38 -3.64 3.77 0.96
CA ASN A 38 -3.02 5.09 0.90
C ASN A 38 -3.45 5.99 2.08
N ALA A 39 -4.74 5.99 2.41
CA ALA A 39 -5.26 6.70 3.57
C ALA A 39 -4.65 6.18 4.89
N LEU A 40 -4.45 4.87 5.01
CA LEU A 40 -3.84 4.26 6.18
C LEU A 40 -2.33 4.55 6.27
N ILE A 41 -1.61 4.67 5.16
CA ILE A 41 -0.22 5.14 5.13
C ILE A 41 -0.15 6.59 5.64
N GLY A 42 -1.10 7.45 5.26
CA GLY A 42 -1.21 8.81 5.79
C GLY A 42 -1.36 8.82 7.31
N LEU A 43 -2.31 8.03 7.84
CA LEU A 43 -2.50 7.90 9.29
C LEU A 43 -1.24 7.38 10.00
N LEU A 44 -0.56 6.38 9.43
CA LEU A 44 0.70 5.87 9.98
C LEU A 44 1.76 6.98 10.02
N THR A 45 1.88 7.78 8.96
CA THR A 45 2.85 8.87 8.85
C THR A 45 2.62 9.93 9.92
N ASP A 46 1.36 10.27 10.21
CA ASP A 46 0.98 11.23 11.26
C ASP A 46 1.34 10.75 12.69
N HIS A 47 1.60 9.45 12.87
CA HIS A 47 2.01 8.86 14.14
C HIS A 47 3.54 8.75 14.30
N LEU A 48 4.33 9.18 13.32
CA LEU A 48 5.79 9.26 13.40
C LEU A 48 6.24 10.62 13.94
N VAL A 49 7.41 10.64 14.59
CA VAL A 49 8.01 11.87 15.13
C VAL A 49 9.10 12.42 14.21
N ALA A 50 9.51 13.68 14.41
CA ALA A 50 10.44 14.37 13.50
C ALA A 50 11.81 13.68 13.37
N GLU A 51 12.25 12.99 14.41
CA GLU A 51 13.48 12.19 14.42
C GLU A 51 13.44 11.00 13.43
N GLN A 52 12.27 10.66 12.92
CA GLN A 52 12.03 9.59 11.94
C GLN A 52 11.89 10.14 10.51
N GLU A 53 12.70 11.14 10.16
CA GLU A 53 12.63 11.84 8.86
C GLU A 53 12.75 10.89 7.66
N GLY A 54 13.64 9.90 7.73
CA GLY A 54 13.80 8.88 6.68
C GLY A 54 12.53 8.07 6.42
N PRO A 55 11.97 7.37 7.43
CA PRO A 55 10.67 6.71 7.32
C PRO A 55 9.53 7.62 6.85
N ILE A 56 9.45 8.86 7.35
CA ILE A 56 8.41 9.82 6.93
C ILE A 56 8.53 10.15 5.44
N ALA A 57 9.74 10.43 4.95
CA ALA A 57 9.98 10.72 3.54
C ALA A 57 9.62 9.52 2.65
N GLN A 58 10.02 8.32 3.05
CA GLN A 58 9.71 7.09 2.31
C GLN A 58 8.20 6.80 2.28
N LEU A 59 7.47 7.00 3.39
CA LEU A 59 6.02 6.80 3.40
C LEU A 59 5.28 7.82 2.53
N LYS A 60 5.75 9.06 2.45
CA LYS A 60 5.20 10.07 1.51
C LYS A 60 5.41 9.67 0.06
N GLU A 61 6.59 9.15 -0.28
CA GLU A 61 6.84 8.60 -1.62
C GLU A 61 5.90 7.42 -1.89
N VAL A 62 5.71 6.51 -0.92
CA VAL A 62 4.73 5.43 -1.03
C VAL A 62 3.32 5.97 -1.31
N GLN A 63 2.86 7.03 -0.65
CA GLN A 63 1.54 7.60 -0.93
C GLN A 63 1.40 8.12 -2.37
N ASP A 64 2.46 8.74 -2.90
CA ASP A 64 2.51 9.20 -4.29
C ASP A 64 2.49 8.03 -5.29
N ARG A 65 3.31 7.00 -5.05
CA ARG A 65 3.33 5.78 -5.87
C ARG A 65 1.99 5.03 -5.81
N LEU A 66 1.34 4.96 -4.65
CA LEU A 66 0.00 4.36 -4.52
C LEU A 66 -1.06 5.14 -5.29
N PHE A 67 -0.96 6.48 -5.36
CA PHE A 67 -1.84 7.28 -6.20
C PHE A 67 -1.61 7.00 -7.69
N THR A 68 -0.35 6.90 -8.11
CA THR A 68 0.06 6.49 -9.47
C THR A 68 -0.48 5.10 -9.83
N ILE A 69 -0.38 4.13 -8.92
CA ILE A 69 -0.95 2.79 -9.08
C ILE A 69 -2.47 2.86 -9.22
N GLY A 70 -3.15 3.61 -8.34
CA GLY A 70 -4.60 3.78 -8.41
C GLY A 70 -5.06 4.37 -9.73
N ALA A 71 -4.35 5.37 -10.26
CA ALA A 71 -4.63 5.96 -11.56
C ALA A 71 -4.46 4.95 -12.71
N ASN A 72 -3.40 4.14 -12.68
CA ASN A 72 -3.18 3.08 -13.67
C ASN A 72 -4.30 2.04 -13.64
N LEU A 73 -4.69 1.60 -12.45
CA LEU A 73 -5.77 0.64 -12.27
C LEU A 73 -7.16 1.22 -12.62
N ALA A 74 -7.35 2.54 -12.54
CA ALA A 74 -8.62 3.20 -12.87
C ALA A 74 -8.81 3.46 -14.38
N MET A 75 -7.77 3.27 -15.21
CA MET A 75 -7.83 3.45 -16.66
C MET A 75 -8.88 2.54 -17.30
N ASP A 76 -9.79 3.11 -18.07
CA ASP A 76 -10.75 2.32 -18.83
C ASP A 76 -10.08 1.64 -20.05
N ARG A 77 -10.74 0.59 -20.55
CA ARG A 77 -10.25 -0.23 -21.66
C ARG A 77 -10.58 0.37 -23.03
N SER A 78 -11.09 1.61 -23.09
CA SER A 78 -11.55 2.23 -24.34
C SER A 78 -10.41 2.66 -25.27
N GLY A 79 -9.16 2.57 -24.81
CA GLY A 79 -7.98 2.92 -25.59
C GLY A 79 -7.70 4.43 -25.68
N LYS A 80 -8.44 5.27 -24.94
CA LYS A 80 -8.09 6.69 -24.79
C LYS A 80 -6.76 6.81 -24.06
N ARG A 81 -5.76 7.33 -24.77
CA ARG A 81 -4.45 7.67 -24.19
C ARG A 81 -4.59 8.85 -23.23
N VAL A 82 -4.82 8.56 -21.96
CA VAL A 82 -4.43 9.46 -20.87
C VAL A 82 -2.95 9.21 -20.61
N SER A 83 -2.18 10.26 -20.34
CA SER A 83 -0.79 10.10 -19.89
C SER A 83 -0.80 9.24 -18.63
N LYS A 84 -0.20 8.05 -18.70
CA LYS A 84 -0.08 7.19 -17.52
C LYS A 84 0.99 7.79 -16.61
N PRO A 85 0.71 8.02 -15.32
CA PRO A 85 1.76 8.24 -14.34
C PRO A 85 2.59 6.95 -14.29
N ASP A 86 3.92 7.07 -14.35
CA ASP A 86 4.79 5.91 -14.53
C ASP A 86 5.24 5.37 -13.17
N LEU A 87 5.12 4.04 -13.01
CA LEU A 87 5.70 3.26 -11.93
C LEU A 87 6.88 2.52 -12.54
N THR A 88 8.06 2.64 -11.93
CA THR A 88 9.30 2.13 -12.50
C THR A 88 9.94 1.06 -11.61
N GLU A 89 10.87 0.28 -12.16
CA GLU A 89 11.64 -0.70 -11.36
C GLU A 89 12.48 0.00 -10.26
N GLU A 90 12.83 1.28 -10.44
CA GLU A 90 13.53 2.08 -9.41
C GLU A 90 12.68 2.25 -8.14
N ASP A 91 11.35 2.38 -8.29
CA ASP A 91 10.44 2.51 -7.15
C ASP A 91 10.45 1.25 -6.27
N ILE A 92 10.66 0.08 -6.88
CA ILE A 92 10.81 -1.20 -6.17
C ILE A 92 12.19 -1.28 -5.51
N LEU A 93 13.24 -0.88 -6.23
CA LEU A 93 14.61 -0.86 -5.71
C LEU A 93 14.75 0.04 -4.47
N GLN A 94 14.07 1.19 -4.45
CA GLN A 94 14.05 2.07 -3.28
C GLN A 94 13.41 1.40 -2.04
N LEU A 95 12.35 0.61 -2.23
CA LEU A 95 11.75 -0.16 -1.14
C LEU A 95 12.72 -1.23 -0.63
N GLU A 96 13.38 -1.96 -1.54
CA GLU A 96 14.38 -2.98 -1.21
C GLU A 96 15.56 -2.39 -0.44
N GLN A 97 16.12 -1.28 -0.92
CA GLN A 97 17.21 -0.58 -0.24
C GLN A 97 16.79 -0.08 1.16
N SER A 98 15.56 0.42 1.29
CA SER A 98 15.02 0.85 2.59
C SER A 98 14.84 -0.32 3.55
N ILE A 99 14.39 -1.48 3.04
CA ILE A 99 14.29 -2.72 3.81
C ILE A 99 15.68 -3.12 4.33
N ASP A 100 16.67 -3.21 3.45
CA ASP A 100 18.03 -3.65 3.80
C ASP A 100 18.67 -2.72 4.84
N ASN A 101 18.51 -1.41 4.67
CA ASN A 101 19.04 -0.40 5.60
C ASN A 101 18.42 -0.53 7.00
N MET A 102 17.11 -0.73 7.09
CA MET A 102 16.43 -0.91 8.38
C MET A 102 16.79 -2.25 9.02
N ASP A 103 16.82 -3.33 8.24
CA ASP A 103 17.04 -4.70 8.72
C ASP A 103 18.48 -4.91 9.23
N ALA A 104 19.47 -4.22 8.66
CA ALA A 104 20.86 -4.26 9.13
C ALA A 104 21.03 -3.91 10.62
N GLY A 105 20.11 -3.11 11.18
CA GLY A 105 20.07 -2.75 12.59
C GLY A 105 19.23 -3.68 13.46
N LEU A 106 18.46 -4.62 12.90
CA LEU A 106 17.50 -5.43 13.64
C LEU A 106 18.14 -6.72 14.16
N ALA A 107 17.59 -7.22 15.27
CA ALA A 107 17.89 -8.58 15.69
C ALA A 107 17.30 -9.57 14.66
N PRO A 108 18.01 -10.66 14.31
CA PRO A 108 17.51 -11.66 13.39
C PRO A 108 16.14 -12.20 13.82
N LEU A 109 15.20 -12.30 12.88
CA LEU A 109 13.86 -12.83 13.14
C LEU A 109 13.93 -14.36 13.29
N GLN A 110 13.81 -14.87 14.52
CA GLN A 110 13.85 -16.31 14.79
C GLN A 110 12.46 -16.96 14.89
N LYS A 111 11.44 -16.17 15.23
CA LYS A 111 10.05 -16.61 15.40
C LYS A 111 9.12 -15.58 14.78
N PHE A 112 7.89 -15.99 14.48
CA PHE A 112 6.84 -15.04 14.15
C PHE A 112 6.61 -14.07 15.31
N ILE A 113 6.35 -12.81 14.98
CA ILE A 113 5.99 -11.76 15.93
C ILE A 113 4.49 -11.49 15.89
N LEU A 114 3.89 -11.27 17.04
CA LEU A 114 2.53 -10.79 17.14
C LEU A 114 2.49 -9.31 16.71
N PRO A 115 1.53 -8.92 15.85
CA PRO A 115 1.45 -7.56 15.37
C PRO A 115 0.96 -6.62 16.48
N GLY A 116 1.85 -5.82 17.04
CA GLY A 116 1.49 -4.81 18.04
C GLY A 116 2.62 -4.49 19.03
N GLY A 117 2.23 -4.07 20.23
CA GLY A 117 3.16 -3.64 21.30
C GLY A 117 3.27 -2.13 21.45
N HIS A 118 2.94 -1.37 20.39
CA HIS A 118 2.82 0.09 20.40
C HIS A 118 1.80 0.54 19.35
N PRO A 119 1.05 1.64 19.52
CA PRO A 119 0.09 2.12 18.53
C PRO A 119 0.68 2.28 17.13
N THR A 120 1.82 2.97 16.99
CA THR A 120 2.51 3.15 15.70
C THR A 120 2.91 1.81 15.04
N VAL A 121 3.43 0.86 15.82
CA VAL A 121 3.77 -0.50 15.34
C VAL A 121 2.51 -1.30 14.96
N SER A 122 1.39 -1.06 15.64
CA SER A 122 0.12 -1.69 15.30
C SER A 122 -0.40 -1.15 13.96
N TYR A 123 -0.24 0.16 13.71
CA TYR A 123 -0.61 0.78 12.43
C TYR A 123 0.26 0.31 11.27
N THR A 124 1.57 0.11 11.44
CA THR A 124 2.41 -0.47 10.37
C THR A 124 1.94 -1.87 10.00
N HIS A 125 1.60 -2.70 10.98
CA HIS A 125 1.06 -4.03 10.72
C HIS A 125 -0.35 -4.01 10.11
N LEU A 126 -1.20 -3.06 10.50
CA LEU A 126 -2.50 -2.86 9.85
C LEU A 126 -2.29 -2.50 8.38
N ALA A 127 -1.43 -1.51 8.09
CA ALA A 127 -1.08 -1.10 6.73
C ALA A 127 -0.55 -2.27 5.91
N ARG A 128 0.35 -3.08 6.48
CA ARG A 128 0.85 -4.30 5.84
C ARG A 128 -0.28 -5.26 5.45
N THR A 129 -1.26 -5.48 6.31
CA THR A 129 -2.37 -6.40 6.00
C THR A 129 -3.32 -5.84 4.94
N VAL A 130 -3.58 -4.53 4.95
CA VAL A 130 -4.37 -3.84 3.92
C VAL A 130 -3.62 -3.86 2.58
N CYS A 131 -2.30 -3.67 2.59
CA CYS A 131 -1.45 -3.77 1.41
C CYS A 131 -1.56 -5.15 0.75
N ARG A 132 -1.47 -6.23 1.54
CA ARG A 132 -1.70 -7.59 1.06
C ARG A 132 -3.14 -7.82 0.58
N ARG A 133 -4.14 -7.10 1.13
CA ARG A 133 -5.51 -7.15 0.61
C ARG A 133 -5.59 -6.47 -0.76
N ALA A 134 -5.00 -5.29 -0.92
CA ALA A 134 -4.91 -4.60 -2.20
C ALA A 134 -4.22 -5.47 -3.26
N GLU A 135 -3.08 -6.07 -2.92
CA GLU A 135 -2.36 -7.03 -3.77
C GLU A 135 -3.28 -8.13 -4.29
N ARG A 136 -4.03 -8.80 -3.41
CA ARG A 136 -4.97 -9.86 -3.84
C ARG A 136 -6.06 -9.35 -4.78
N ARG A 137 -6.56 -8.12 -4.59
CA ARG A 137 -7.55 -7.51 -5.50
C ARG A 137 -6.95 -7.21 -6.87
N VAL A 138 -5.72 -6.69 -6.90
CA VAL A 138 -4.99 -6.44 -8.15
C VAL A 138 -4.66 -7.74 -8.87
N VAL A 139 -4.24 -8.80 -8.16
CA VAL A 139 -4.02 -10.13 -8.74
C VAL A 139 -5.33 -10.69 -9.32
N SER A 140 -6.44 -10.59 -8.59
CA SER A 140 -7.75 -11.03 -9.11
C SER A 140 -8.16 -10.27 -10.38
N MET A 141 -7.84 -8.98 -10.46
CA MET A 141 -8.05 -8.18 -11.66
C MET A 141 -7.12 -8.63 -12.80
N HIS A 142 -5.84 -8.92 -12.52
CA HIS A 142 -4.86 -9.36 -13.50
C HIS A 142 -5.22 -10.69 -14.18
N GLU A 143 -5.97 -11.56 -13.50
CA GLU A 143 -6.47 -12.83 -14.08
C GLU A 143 -7.51 -12.60 -15.21
N ILE A 144 -8.15 -11.43 -15.27
CA ILE A 144 -9.24 -11.10 -16.21
C ILE A 144 -9.01 -9.80 -17.01
N ALA A 145 -7.88 -9.13 -16.77
CA ALA A 145 -7.56 -7.82 -17.32
C ALA A 145 -6.04 -7.65 -17.47
N GLU A 146 -5.62 -6.87 -18.47
CA GLU A 146 -4.23 -6.42 -18.52
C GLU A 146 -3.97 -5.46 -17.35
N VAL A 147 -2.96 -5.81 -16.54
CA VAL A 147 -2.44 -4.99 -15.44
C VAL A 147 -0.92 -5.00 -15.59
N ASP A 148 -0.29 -3.85 -15.41
CA ASP A 148 1.16 -3.76 -15.41
C ASP A 148 1.75 -4.65 -14.29
N PRO A 149 2.60 -5.64 -14.61
CA PRO A 149 3.21 -6.52 -13.60
C PRO A 149 4.00 -5.77 -12.52
N LEU A 150 4.51 -4.57 -12.81
CA LEU A 150 5.22 -3.74 -11.82
C LEU A 150 4.33 -3.38 -10.63
N ILE A 151 3.02 -3.19 -10.85
CA ILE A 151 2.08 -2.87 -9.76
C ILE A 151 2.02 -4.01 -8.75
N ILE A 152 1.94 -5.26 -9.23
CA ILE A 152 1.88 -6.44 -8.37
C ILE A 152 3.20 -6.59 -7.61
N LYS A 153 4.34 -6.45 -8.30
CA LYS A 153 5.67 -6.49 -7.66
C LYS A 153 5.82 -5.42 -6.57
N TYR A 154 5.40 -4.19 -6.85
CA TYR A 154 5.50 -3.08 -5.91
C TYR A 154 4.64 -3.31 -4.66
N LEU A 155 3.38 -3.72 -4.80
CA LEU A 155 2.52 -4.02 -3.65
C LEU A 155 3.05 -5.20 -2.83
N ASN A 156 3.58 -6.22 -3.48
CA ASN A 156 4.22 -7.34 -2.81
C ASN A 156 5.40 -6.87 -1.94
N ARG A 157 6.33 -6.11 -2.55
CA ARG A 157 7.51 -5.57 -1.86
C ARG A 157 7.15 -4.55 -0.78
N LEU A 158 6.14 -3.73 -1.01
CA LEU A 158 5.66 -2.75 -0.03
C LEU A 158 5.16 -3.45 1.25
N SER A 159 4.55 -4.64 1.13
CA SER A 159 4.13 -5.40 2.30
C SER A 159 5.30 -5.88 3.16
N ASP A 160 6.45 -6.21 2.54
CA ASP A 160 7.70 -6.53 3.24
C ASP A 160 8.28 -5.28 3.91
N TYR A 161 8.32 -4.16 3.18
CA TYR A 161 8.76 -2.86 3.71
C TYR A 161 7.98 -2.47 4.97
N LEU A 162 6.65 -2.57 4.94
CA LEU A 162 5.79 -2.24 6.08
C LEU A 162 6.02 -3.19 7.28
N PHE A 163 6.40 -4.45 7.03
CA PHE A 163 6.79 -5.36 8.09
C PHE A 163 8.09 -4.92 8.76
N VAL A 164 9.14 -4.68 7.97
CA VAL A 164 10.47 -4.28 8.47
C VAL A 164 10.41 -2.91 9.14
N LEU A 165 9.65 -1.97 8.58
CA LEU A 165 9.40 -0.66 9.19
C LEU A 165 8.78 -0.79 10.58
N GLY A 166 7.80 -1.70 10.76
CA GLY A 166 7.21 -1.95 12.08
C GLY A 166 8.23 -2.42 13.12
N ARG A 167 9.15 -3.30 12.71
CA ARG A 167 10.24 -3.79 13.57
C ARG A 167 11.26 -2.69 13.88
N HIS A 168 11.60 -1.87 12.87
CA HIS A 168 12.49 -0.73 13.01
C HIS A 168 11.96 0.28 14.02
N ILE A 169 10.69 0.70 13.88
CA ILE A 169 10.02 1.61 14.81
C ILE A 169 9.95 1.00 16.22
N ALA A 170 9.65 -0.29 16.34
CA ALA A 170 9.64 -0.96 17.65
C ALA A 170 11.00 -0.85 18.34
N LYS A 171 12.10 -1.06 17.61
CA LYS A 171 13.46 -0.89 18.12
C LYS A 171 13.74 0.56 18.55
N GLU A 172 13.42 1.55 17.72
CA GLU A 172 13.65 2.97 18.03
C GLU A 172 12.90 3.42 19.28
N LEU A 173 11.67 2.93 19.47
CA LEU A 173 10.83 3.23 20.62
C LEU A 173 11.14 2.36 21.86
N GLY A 174 12.12 1.44 21.78
CA GLY A 174 12.42 0.51 22.87
C GLY A 174 11.29 -0.48 23.19
N VAL A 175 10.40 -0.71 22.23
CA VAL A 175 9.25 -1.62 22.36
C VAL A 175 9.72 -3.04 22.07
N LYS A 176 9.48 -3.95 23.02
CA LYS A 176 9.83 -5.36 22.86
C LYS A 176 8.87 -6.04 21.90
N GLU A 177 9.41 -6.65 20.84
CA GLU A 177 8.64 -7.54 19.95
C GLU A 177 8.12 -8.75 20.74
N ILE A 178 6.83 -9.06 20.59
CA ILE A 178 6.21 -10.21 21.25
C ILE A 178 6.25 -11.39 20.29
N THR A 179 7.00 -12.44 20.63
CA THR A 179 7.04 -13.66 19.83
C THR A 179 5.74 -14.45 19.96
N TRP A 180 5.26 -14.99 18.86
CA TRP A 180 4.21 -16.00 18.87
C TRP A 180 4.80 -17.31 19.38
N GLU A 181 4.20 -17.86 20.45
CA GLU A 181 4.54 -19.17 20.98
C GLU A 181 3.48 -20.18 20.55
N SER A 182 3.92 -21.22 19.86
CA SER A 182 3.05 -22.34 19.51
C SER A 182 2.57 -23.05 20.77
N ARG A 183 1.30 -23.45 20.80
CA ARG A 183 0.72 -24.24 21.90
C ARG A 183 0.99 -25.75 21.77
N ALA A 184 1.91 -26.15 20.89
CA ALA A 184 2.23 -27.54 20.60
C ALA A 184 3.08 -28.18 21.70
#